data_AF-A0A359E290-F1
#
_entry.id   AF-A0A359E290-F1
#
_cell.length_a   1.000
_cell.length_b   1.000
_cell.length_c   1.000
_cell.angle_alpha   90.00
_cell.angle_beta   90.00
_cell.angle_gamma   90.00
#
_symmetry.space_group_name_H-M   'P 1'
#
loop_
_entity.id
_entity.type
_entity.pdbx_description
1 polymer ?
#
loop_
_entity_poly.entity_id
_entity_poly.type
_entity_poly.pdbx_seq_one_letter_code
_entity_poly.pdbx_strand_id
1 'polypeptide(L)'
;MLNIKIVSWAAGTFTAVSFIFCVIYGLVTPESVHMHQFLEIVLPAFEWITVGSFFLGLIESFAWGAYIGLVYVPIYNFFYKRWGLK
;
A
#
# COMPACT_ATOMS: atom_id res chain seq x y z
N MET A 1 -15.61 17.35 -1.35
CA MET A 1 -14.70 16.78 -2.38
C MET A 1 -13.41 16.35 -1.68
N LEU A 2 -12.86 15.20 -2.06
CA LEU A 2 -11.62 14.69 -1.47
C LEU A 2 -10.41 15.50 -1.95
N ASN A 3 -9.43 15.70 -1.07
CA ASN A 3 -8.15 16.32 -1.39
C ASN A 3 -7.14 15.26 -1.81
N ILE A 4 -6.70 15.32 -3.07
CA ILE A 4 -5.79 14.32 -3.66
C ILE A 4 -4.49 14.18 -2.90
N LYS A 5 -3.89 15.28 -2.42
CA LYS A 5 -2.62 15.24 -1.70
C LYS A 5 -2.80 14.52 -0.37
N ILE A 6 -3.81 14.90 0.41
CA ILE A 6 -4.06 14.30 1.72
C ILE A 6 -4.32 12.81 1.59
N VAL A 7 -5.20 12.40 0.65
CA VAL A 7 -5.56 10.99 0.49
C VAL A 7 -4.38 10.16 -0.04
N SER A 8 -3.60 10.66 -1.01
CA SER A 8 -2.41 9.94 -1.51
C SER A 8 -1.37 9.75 -0.42
N TRP A 9 -1.05 10.79 0.36
CA TRP A 9 -0.10 10.67 1.47
C TRP A 9 -0.61 9.74 2.57
N ALA A 10 -1.87 9.87 2.98
CA ALA A 10 -2.45 9.02 4.01
C ALA A 10 -2.51 7.54 3.59
N ALA A 11 -2.96 7.24 2.36
CA ALA A 11 -3.02 5.88 1.85
C ALA A 11 -1.62 5.28 1.65
N GLY A 12 -0.66 6.07 1.14
CA GLY A 12 0.74 5.67 1.04
C GLY A 12 1.34 5.33 2.41
N THR A 13 1.16 6.19 3.41
CA THR A 13 1.67 5.92 4.76
C THR A 13 0.98 4.70 5.40
N PHE A 14 -0.33 4.57 5.24
CA PHE A 14 -1.09 3.42 5.76
C PHE A 14 -0.60 2.09 5.18
N THR A 15 -0.40 2.03 3.87
CA THR A 15 0.12 0.82 3.19
C THR A 15 1.57 0.52 3.59
N ALA A 16 2.42 1.54 3.71
CA ALA A 16 3.79 1.37 4.20
C ALA A 16 3.86 0.82 5.63
N VAL A 17 3.02 1.35 6.54
CA VAL A 17 2.90 0.86 7.92
C VAL A 17 2.37 -0.58 7.94
N SER A 18 1.38 -0.88 7.11
CA SER A 18 0.82 -2.24 7.00
C SER A 18 1.86 -3.25 6.49
N PHE A 19 2.69 -2.85 5.52
CA PHE A 19 3.82 -3.66 5.06
C PHE A 19 4.79 -4.01 6.19
N ILE A 20 5.15 -3.04 7.04
CA ILE A 20 6.02 -3.29 8.20
C ILE A 20 5.38 -4.34 9.13
N PHE A 21 4.09 -4.21 9.41
CA PHE A 21 3.37 -5.22 10.20
C PHE A 21 3.36 -6.59 9.54
N CYS A 22 3.17 -6.68 8.23
CA CYS A 22 3.23 -7.95 7.48
C CYS A 22 4.61 -8.60 7.56
N VAL A 23 5.69 -7.82 7.43
CA VAL A 23 7.06 -8.33 7.58
C VAL A 23 7.31 -8.83 8.99
N ILE A 24 6.95 -8.05 10.03
CA ILE A 24 7.08 -8.48 11.43
C ILE A 24 6.30 -9.76 11.68
N TYR A 25 5.06 -9.85 11.19
CA TYR A 25 4.23 -11.05 11.31
C TYR A 25 4.93 -12.27 10.70
N GLY A 26 5.41 -12.16 9.46
CA GLY A 26 6.12 -13.25 8.79
C GLY A 26 7.44 -13.65 9.45
N LEU A 27 8.06 -12.78 10.25
CA LEU A 27 9.27 -13.11 11.02
C LEU A 27 8.97 -13.82 12.35
N VAL A 28 7.80 -13.59 12.95
CA VAL A 28 7.44 -14.19 14.27
C VAL A 28 6.58 -15.45 14.14
N THR A 29 5.90 -15.64 13.02
CA THR A 29 5.11 -16.85 12.75
C THR A 29 5.95 -17.98 12.16
N PRO A 30 5.52 -19.25 12.26
CA PRO A 30 6.17 -20.37 11.59
C PRO A 30 5.82 -20.46 10.09
N GLU A 31 6.72 -21.06 9.29
CA GLU A 31 6.64 -21.11 7.82
C GLU A 31 5.30 -21.58 7.25
N SER A 32 4.61 -22.48 7.96
CA SER A 32 3.27 -22.97 7.57
C SER A 32 2.20 -21.88 7.47
N VAL A 33 2.45 -20.69 8.04
CA VAL A 33 1.52 -19.54 8.03
C VAL A 33 2.18 -18.30 7.40
N HIS A 34 3.37 -18.43 6.81
CA HIS A 34 4.05 -17.28 6.21
C HIS A 34 3.29 -16.81 4.96
N MET A 35 2.91 -15.53 4.96
CA MET A 35 2.35 -14.86 3.78
C MET A 35 3.42 -14.11 2.96
N HIS A 36 4.71 -14.49 3.06
CA HIS A 36 5.77 -13.81 2.29
C HIS A 36 5.57 -13.92 0.77
N GLN A 37 5.01 -15.06 0.30
CA GLN A 37 4.67 -15.26 -1.11
C GLN A 37 3.69 -14.20 -1.64
N PHE A 38 2.76 -13.73 -0.80
CA PHE A 38 1.85 -12.65 -1.20
C PHE A 38 2.62 -11.34 -1.42
N LEU A 39 3.60 -11.03 -0.56
CA LEU A 39 4.42 -9.84 -0.72
C LEU A 39 5.26 -9.91 -1.99
N GLU A 40 5.91 -11.04 -2.28
CA GLU A 40 6.70 -11.23 -3.50
C GLU A 40 5.86 -11.13 -4.79
N ILE A 41 4.58 -11.56 -4.76
CA ILE A 41 3.67 -11.41 -5.90
C ILE A 41 3.29 -9.93 -6.15
N VAL A 42 3.08 -9.16 -5.08
CA VAL A 42 2.57 -7.78 -5.16
C VAL A 42 3.71 -6.75 -5.29
N LEU A 43 4.91 -7.10 -4.84
CA LEU A 43 6.09 -6.25 -4.77
C LEU A 43 7.17 -6.87 -5.67
N PRO A 44 7.23 -6.50 -6.96
CA PRO A 44 8.03 -7.20 -7.96
C PRO A 44 9.54 -7.13 -7.71
N ALA A 45 10.02 -6.14 -6.94
CA ALA A 45 11.43 -6.03 -6.55
C ALA A 45 11.72 -6.58 -5.14
N PHE A 46 10.73 -7.18 -4.48
CA PHE A 46 10.86 -7.70 -3.13
C PHE A 46 11.22 -9.18 -3.14
N GLU A 47 12.35 -9.51 -2.51
CA GLU A 47 12.74 -10.87 -2.17
C GLU A 47 12.81 -11.03 -0.65
N TRP A 48 12.21 -12.09 -0.09
CA TRP A 48 12.17 -12.31 1.35
C TRP A 48 13.59 -12.37 1.98
N ILE A 49 13.75 -11.79 3.19
CA ILE A 49 14.93 -11.85 4.09
C ILE A 49 16.13 -10.93 3.76
N THR A 50 16.14 -10.16 2.66
CA THR A 50 17.24 -9.20 2.41
C THR A 50 16.93 -7.79 2.94
N VAL A 51 17.88 -7.15 3.64
CA VAL A 51 17.71 -5.76 4.15
C VAL A 51 17.41 -4.78 3.01
N GLY A 52 18.05 -4.94 1.86
CA GLY A 52 17.76 -4.14 0.66
C GLY A 52 16.32 -4.31 0.18
N SER A 53 15.85 -5.56 0.09
CA SER A 53 14.49 -5.89 -0.29
C SER A 53 13.45 -5.30 0.67
N PHE A 54 13.72 -5.24 1.98
CA PHE A 54 12.82 -4.58 2.93
C PHE A 54 12.57 -3.12 2.58
N PHE A 55 13.61 -2.33 2.30
CA PHE A 55 13.45 -0.92 1.94
C PHE A 55 12.78 -0.76 0.57
N LEU A 56 13.08 -1.63 -0.39
CA LEU A 56 12.40 -1.66 -1.69
C LEU A 56 10.89 -1.93 -1.50
N GLY A 57 10.54 -2.97 -0.75
CA GLY A 57 9.15 -3.32 -0.45
C GLY A 57 8.41 -2.21 0.29
N LEU A 58 9.09 -1.46 1.16
CA LEU A 58 8.51 -0.29 1.85
C LEU A 58 8.18 0.84 0.86
N ILE A 59 9.09 1.14 -0.07
CA ILE A 59 8.91 2.16 -1.11
C ILE A 59 7.79 1.73 -2.07
N GLU A 60 7.81 0.49 -2.53
CA GLU A 60 6.80 -0.07 -3.44
C GLU A 60 5.42 -0.10 -2.77
N SER A 61 5.33 -0.50 -1.50
CA SER A 61 4.07 -0.48 -0.74
C SER A 61 3.52 0.94 -0.61
N PHE A 62 4.36 1.91 -0.28
CA PHE A 62 3.95 3.33 -0.24
C PHE A 62 3.47 3.81 -1.62
N ALA A 63 4.18 3.44 -2.68
CA ALA A 63 3.83 3.82 -4.05
C ALA A 63 2.46 3.26 -4.45
N TRP A 64 2.15 2.02 -4.07
CA TRP A 64 0.81 1.42 -4.26
C TRP A 64 -0.28 2.20 -3.53
N GLY A 65 -0.06 2.61 -2.27
CA GLY A 65 -1.01 3.46 -1.55
C GLY A 65 -1.17 4.85 -2.16
N ALA A 66 -0.07 5.47 -2.60
CA ALA A 66 -0.11 6.76 -3.28
C ALA A 66 -0.89 6.67 -4.61
N TYR A 67 -0.68 5.60 -5.38
CA TYR A 67 -1.43 5.28 -6.59
C TYR A 67 -2.93 5.22 -6.34
N ILE A 68 -3.37 4.55 -5.25
CA ILE A 68 -4.78 4.53 -4.85
C ILE A 68 -5.31 5.95 -4.71
N GLY A 69 -4.62 6.82 -3.95
CA GLY A 69 -5.07 8.20 -3.78
C GLY A 69 -5.10 9.00 -5.09
N LEU A 70 -4.09 8.81 -5.95
CA LEU A 70 -3.98 9.54 -7.22
C LEU A 70 -5.07 9.14 -8.22
N VAL A 71 -5.51 7.89 -8.21
CA VAL A 71 -6.54 7.37 -9.12
C VAL A 71 -7.94 7.47 -8.53
N TYR A 72 -8.12 7.07 -7.27
CA TYR A 72 -9.41 7.02 -6.61
C TYR A 72 -10.00 8.42 -6.41
N VAL A 73 -9.19 9.41 -6.01
CA VAL A 73 -9.71 10.75 -5.70
C VAL A 73 -10.35 11.45 -6.91
N PRO A 74 -9.73 11.50 -8.10
CA PRO A 74 -10.37 12.04 -9.29
C PRO A 74 -11.69 11.34 -9.63
N ILE A 75 -11.71 10.00 -9.58
CA ILE A 75 -12.90 9.18 -9.87
C ILE A 75 -14.02 9.51 -8.88
N TYR A 76 -13.71 9.51 -7.57
CA TYR A 76 -14.67 9.85 -6.53
C TYR A 76 -15.22 11.26 -6.71
N ASN A 77 -14.35 12.25 -6.94
CA ASN A 77 -14.76 13.64 -7.08
C ASN A 77 -15.63 13.85 -8.32
N PHE A 78 -15.36 13.14 -9.42
CA PHE A 78 -16.21 13.16 -10.63
C PHE A 78 -17.64 12.69 -10.31
N PHE A 79 -17.78 11.52 -9.67
CA PHE A 79 -19.10 10.98 -9.33
C PHE A 79 -19.80 11.80 -8.23
N TYR A 80 -19.05 12.29 -7.25
CA TYR A 80 -19.57 13.19 -6.21
C TYR A 80 -20.16 14.46 -6.82
N LYS A 81 -19.48 15.07 -7.79
CA LYS A 81 -20.00 16.25 -8.50
C LYS A 81 -21.24 15.92 -9.33
N ARG A 82 -21.31 14.72 -9.91
CA ARG A 82 -22.42 14.30 -10.77
C ARG A 82 -23.69 13.94 -9.98
N TRP A 83 -23.56 13.35 -8.79
CA TRP A 83 -24.68 12.75 -8.06
C TRP A 83 -24.77 13.10 -6.57
N GLY A 84 -23.70 13.63 -5.96
CA GLY A 84 -23.61 13.87 -4.51
C GLY A 84 -23.92 15.29 -4.06
N LEU A 85 -24.05 16.24 -4.99
CA LEU A 85 -24.55 17.59 -4.73
C LEU A 85 -26.08 17.57 -4.81
N LYS A 86 -26.74 17.26 -3.68
CA LYS A 86 -28.15 17.58 -3.45
C LYS A 86 -28.24 18.77 -2.52
#